data_AF-A0A9D9C9A5-F1
#
_entry.id   AF-A0A9D9C9A5-F1
#
_cell.length_a   1.000
_cell.length_b   1.000
_cell.length_c   1.000
_cell.angle_alpha   90.00
_cell.angle_beta   90.00
_cell.angle_gamma   90.00
#
_symmetry.space_group_name_H-M   'P 1'
#
loop_
_entity.id
_entity.type
_entity.pdbx_description
1 polymer ?
#
loop_
_entity_poly.entity_id
_entity_poly.type
_entity_poly.pdbx_seq_one_letter_code
_entity_poly.pdbx_strand_id
1 'polypeptide(L)' 'AAKAMGVAAFFVKDYETAAKFYSVRKILDNITLIREYDAKSKGFRQTALADGELLRELLCRLLA' A
#
# COMPACT_ATOMS: atom_id res chain seq x y z
N ALA A 1 -1.60 13.15 19.67
CA ALA A 1 -1.25 12.35 18.48
C ALA A 1 -2.49 11.77 17.78
N ALA A 2 -3.21 10.81 18.38
CA ALA A 2 -4.39 10.16 17.77
C ALA A 2 -5.45 11.13 17.20
N LYS A 3 -5.89 12.09 18.03
CA LYS A 3 -6.91 13.10 17.67
C LYS A 3 -6.49 14.02 16.51
N ALA A 4 -5.19 14.30 16.37
CA ALA A 4 -4.67 15.12 15.27
C ALA A 4 -4.55 14.32 13.96
N MET A 5 -4.34 13.00 14.06
CA MET A 5 -4.25 12.08 12.92
C MET A 5 -5.61 11.50 12.50
N GLY A 6 -6.69 11.76 13.25
CA GLY A 6 -8.03 11.22 12.96
C GLY A 6 -8.15 9.70 13.12
N VAL A 7 -7.18 9.06 13.78
CA VAL A 7 -7.14 7.61 14.00
C VAL A 7 -7.47 7.25 15.43
N ALA A 8 -8.03 6.07 15.63
CA ALA A 8 -8.26 5.55 16.97
C ALA A 8 -6.94 5.38 17.73
N ALA A 9 -6.95 5.67 19.03
CA ALA A 9 -5.74 5.77 19.85
C ALA A 9 -4.91 4.46 19.90
N PHE A 10 -5.55 3.32 19.68
CA PHE A 10 -4.88 2.02 19.67
C PHE A 10 -3.90 1.85 18.50
N PHE A 11 -4.20 2.43 17.33
CA PHE A 11 -3.34 2.32 16.15
C PHE A 11 -2.08 3.20 16.21
N VAL A 12 -2.04 4.19 17.11
CA VAL A 12 -0.90 5.13 17.18
C VAL A 12 0.41 4.41 17.45
N LYS A 13 0.40 3.39 18.32
CA LYS A 13 1.60 2.59 18.63
C LYS A 13 2.11 1.82 17.40
N ASP A 14 1.20 1.29 16.60
CA ASP A 14 1.54 0.54 15.39
C ASP A 14 2.15 1.48 14.34
N TYR A 15 1.59 2.68 14.18
CA TYR A 15 2.13 3.70 13.28
C TYR A 15 3.52 4.19 13.71
N GLU A 16 3.72 4.44 15.01
CA GLU A 16 5.03 4.84 15.55
C GLU A 16 6.10 3.76 15.34
N THR A 17 5.70 2.48 15.43
CA THR A 17 6.60 1.36 15.19
C THR A 17 6.90 1.23 13.70
N ALA A 18 5.88 1.28 12.83
CA ALA A 18 6.04 1.22 11.39
C ALA A 18 6.89 2.38 10.82
N ALA A 19 6.75 3.59 11.37
CA ALA A 19 7.53 4.76 10.95
C ALA A 19 9.05 4.58 11.09
N LYS A 20 9.51 3.64 11.94
CA LYS A 20 10.93 3.30 12.08
C LYS A 20 11.45 2.40 10.97
N PHE A 21 10.57 1.63 10.32
CA PHE A 21 10.93 0.64 9.29
C PHE A 21 10.63 1.13 7.87
N TYR A 22 9.66 2.01 7.71
CA TYR A 22 9.24 2.53 6.41
C TYR A 22 9.62 4.00 6.25
N SER A 23 10.56 4.27 5.34
CA SER A 23 10.90 5.64 4.97
C SER A 23 9.76 6.31 4.20
N VAL A 24 9.67 7.64 4.27
CA VAL A 24 8.64 8.42 3.56
C VAL A 24 8.64 8.11 2.06
N ARG A 25 9.82 7.95 1.45
CA ARG A 25 9.95 7.59 0.04
C ARG A 25 9.32 6.24 -0.27
N LYS A 26 9.65 5.20 0.52
CA LYS A 26 9.07 3.86 0.34
C LYS A 26 7.55 3.87 0.51
N ILE A 27 7.03 4.67 1.44
CA ILE A 27 5.57 4.83 1.62
C ILE A 27 4.92 5.45 0.37
N LEU A 28 5.50 6.50 -0.19
CA LEU A 28 4.97 7.15 -1.40
C LEU A 28 5.02 6.22 -2.62
N ASP A 29 6.11 5.47 -2.78
CA ASP A 29 6.25 4.48 -3.85
C ASP A 29 5.19 3.38 -3.70
N ASN A 30 4.99 2.86 -2.48
CA ASN A 30 3.96 1.85 -2.19
C ASN A 30 2.54 2.36 -2.47
N ILE A 31 2.21 3.61 -2.11
CA ILE A 31 0.89 4.20 -2.40
C ILE A 31 0.67 4.33 -3.91
N THR A 32 1.71 4.75 -4.65
CA THR A 32 1.65 4.85 -6.11
C THR A 32 1.38 3.48 -6.74
N LEU A 33 2.12 2.46 -6.30
CA LEU A 33 1.95 1.09 -6.74
C LEU A 33 0.52 0.57 -6.48
N ILE A 34 -0.03 0.79 -5.28
CA ILE A 34 -1.41 0.38 -4.96
C ILE A 34 -2.41 1.02 -5.92
N ARG A 35 -2.25 2.31 -6.26
CA ARG A 35 -3.14 3.02 -7.20
C ARG A 35 -3.04 2.46 -8.61
N GLU A 36 -1.84 2.14 -9.07
CA GLU A 36 -1.65 1.51 -10.38
C GLU A 36 -2.34 0.15 -10.46
N TYR A 37 -2.22 -0.67 -9.40
CA TYR A 37 -2.81 -2.00 -9.35
C TYR A 37 -4.33 -1.96 -9.16
N ASP A 38 -4.87 -0.97 -8.46
CA ASP A 38 -6.32 -0.70 -8.39
C ASP A 38 -6.89 -0.31 -9.76
N ALA A 39 -6.15 0.48 -10.56
CA ALA A 39 -6.56 0.78 -11.93
C ALA A 39 -6.52 -0.48 -12.83
N LYS A 40 -5.46 -1.30 -12.71
CA LYS A 40 -5.31 -2.55 -13.47
C LYS A 40 -6.42 -3.55 -13.13
N SER A 41 -6.79 -3.72 -11.86
CA SER A 41 -7.86 -4.63 -11.46
C SER A 41 -9.23 -4.18 -11.97
N LYS A 42 -9.41 -2.88 -12.22
CA LYS A 42 -10.59 -2.30 -12.88
C LYS A 42 -10.54 -2.40 -14.41
N GLY A 43 -9.53 -3.05 -14.98
CA GLY A 43 -9.40 -3.29 -16.41
C GLY A 43 -8.73 -2.16 -17.19
N PHE A 44 -8.14 -1.16 -16.52
CA PHE A 44 -7.40 -0.10 -17.20
C PHE A 44 -6.04 -0.63 -17.69
N ARG A 45 -5.83 -0.64 -19.01
CA ARG A 45 -4.62 -1.16 -19.69
C ARG A 45 -4.33 -2.64 -19.40
N GLN A 46 -5.29 -3.53 -19.63
CA GLN A 46 -5.05 -4.97 -19.48
C GLN A 46 -3.96 -5.48 -20.45
N THR A 47 -2.95 -6.12 -19.88
CA THR A 47 -2.37 -7.38 -20.39
C THR A 47 -3.12 -8.49 -19.67
N ALA A 48 -3.58 -9.52 -20.38
CA ALA A 48 -4.50 -10.57 -19.89
C ALA A 48 -3.95 -11.41 -18.73
N LEU A 49 -3.86 -10.85 -17.52
CA LEU A 49 -3.49 -11.51 -16.28
C LEU A 49 -4.76 -11.77 -15.47
N ALA A 50 -4.87 -12.96 -14.88
CA ALA A 50 -5.97 -13.28 -13.99
C ALA A 50 -5.88 -12.44 -12.70
N ASP A 51 -7.00 -11.98 -12.13
CA ASP A 51 -7.04 -11.09 -10.96
C ASP A 51 -6.19 -11.59 -9.77
N GLY A 52 -6.10 -12.91 -9.58
CA GLY A 52 -5.29 -13.52 -8.53
C GLY A 52 -3.77 -13.37 -8.73
N GLU A 53 -3.30 -13.26 -9.97
CA GLU A 53 -1.89 -13.02 -10.29
C GLU A 53 -1.51 -11.56 -10.08
N LEU A 54 -2.44 -10.64 -10.37
CA LEU A 54 -2.26 -9.21 -10.17
C LEU A 54 -2.05 -8.89 -8.67
N LEU A 55 -2.85 -9.49 -7.78
CA LEU A 55 -2.68 -9.34 -6.34
C LEU A 55 -1.35 -9.93 -5.85
N ARG A 56 -0.96 -11.11 -6.37
CA ARG A 56 0.31 -11.75 -6.01
C ARG A 56 1.50 -10.86 -6.39
N GLU A 57 1.49 -10.29 -7.59
CA GLU A 57 2.53 -9.39 -8.05
C GLU A 57 2.61 -8.10 -7.21
N LEU A 58 1.46 -7.50 -6.87
CA LEU A 58 1.40 -6.34 -5.98
C LEU A 58 2.07 -6.64 -4.62
N LEU A 59 1.74 -7.77 -4.01
CA LEU A 59 2.30 -8.17 -2.71
C LEU A 59 3.81 -8.37 -2.80
N CYS A 60 4.30 -9.04 -3.85
CA CYS A 60 5.74 -9.20 -4.07
C CYS A 60 6.45 -7.84 -4.19
N ARG A 61 5.87 -6.89 -4.92
CA ARG A 61 6.44 -5.55 -5.12
C ARG A 61 6.39 -4.67 -3.86
N LEU A 62 5.36 -4.80 -3.02
CA LEU A 62 5.25 -4.06 -1.75
C LEU A 62 6.23 -4.56 -0.68
N LEU A 63 6.56 -5.86 -0.69
CA LEU A 63 7.43 -6.50 0.29
C LEU A 63 8.92 -6.47 -0.10
N ALA A 64 9.22 -6.21 -1.38
CA ALA A 64 10.58 -5.94 -1.86
C ALA A 64 11.17 -4.67 -1.23
#